data_AF-A0AAN7HRK1-F1
#
_entry.id   AF-A0AAN7HRK1-F1
#
_cell.length_a   1.000
_cell.length_b   1.000
_cell.length_c   1.000
_cell.angle_alpha   90.00
_cell.angle_beta   90.00
_cell.angle_gamma   90.00
#
_symmetry.space_group_name_H-M   'P 1'
#
loop_
_entity.id
_entity.type
_entity.pdbx_description
1 polymer ?
#
loop_
_entity_poly.entity_id
_entity_poly.type
_entity_poly.pdbx_seq_one_letter_code
_entity_poly.pdbx_strand_id
1 'polypeptide(L)'
;MLSNRSITGNHDLYRPDTTLALANLNLEVNLFTKRVTPPVEYQGVGQHLAQWRLKEAQDGTQNTTARKLGILFREVLPTTPALIKAYGTRASDIGSSARANPKGNSFSYGPFGDRIGADATALWAAATSGHAAIQCHLLACMLARMRDAPEATSLWEEIVTRRKREIEAQFEAEGDITTDSMRAVVEHCRSWLRVADSEKATQQTKLRLIVDNLDLSKSPVSLLVASPGTSPLLRFAGDQDELDEIV
;
A
#
# COMPACT_ATOMS: atom_id res chain seq x y z
N MET A 1 2.63 -26.80 70.90
CA MET A 1 1.81 -25.59 70.68
C MET A 1 2.71 -24.37 70.73
N LEU A 2 2.82 -23.63 69.59
CA LEU A 2 2.96 -22.16 69.41
C LEU A 2 4.08 -21.44 70.21
N SER A 3 4.95 -20.54 69.71
CA SER A 3 4.88 -19.58 68.60
C SER A 3 6.18 -18.73 68.57
N ASN A 4 6.65 -18.31 67.37
CA ASN A 4 7.26 -17.01 66.98
C ASN A 4 8.52 -16.48 67.73
N ARG A 5 9.49 -15.71 67.20
CA ARG A 5 9.85 -14.93 65.98
C ARG A 5 11.36 -14.58 66.21
N SER A 6 12.24 -14.21 65.29
CA SER A 6 12.14 -13.22 64.22
C SER A 6 13.35 -13.35 63.28
N ILE A 7 13.08 -13.39 61.98
CA ILE A 7 14.03 -13.13 60.90
C ILE A 7 13.88 -11.63 60.57
N THR A 8 14.96 -10.85 60.57
CA THR A 8 14.98 -9.57 59.85
C THR A 8 16.08 -9.64 58.81
N GLY A 9 15.68 -10.07 57.62
CA GLY A 9 16.44 -9.93 56.38
C GLY A 9 16.35 -8.49 55.86
N ASN A 10 17.41 -8.11 55.16
CA ASN A 10 17.50 -6.91 54.35
C ASN A 10 16.29 -6.82 53.41
N HIS A 11 15.53 -5.73 53.49
CA HIS A 11 14.60 -5.37 52.43
C HIS A 11 15.31 -4.44 51.46
N ASP A 12 15.72 -5.04 50.35
CA ASP A 12 16.20 -4.37 49.16
C ASP A 12 15.18 -3.35 48.64
N LEU A 13 15.75 -2.26 48.12
CA LEU A 13 15.14 -1.15 47.41
C LEU A 13 14.19 -1.66 46.29
N TYR A 14 12.88 -1.65 46.55
CA TYR A 14 11.88 -1.81 45.49
C TYR A 14 11.72 -0.47 44.78
N ARG A 15 12.39 -0.28 43.63
CA ARG A 15 12.18 0.84 42.71
C ARG A 15 10.80 0.70 42.04
N PRO A 16 9.84 1.62 42.25
CA PRO A 16 8.54 1.58 41.56
C PRO A 16 8.60 2.17 40.12
N ASP A 17 9.79 2.53 39.62
CA ASP A 17 9.94 3.36 38.42
C ASP A 17 9.85 2.63 37.08
N THR A 18 9.90 1.29 37.05
CA THR A 18 9.85 0.52 35.79
C THR A 18 8.42 0.15 35.38
N THR A 19 7.52 -0.01 36.35
CA THR A 19 6.13 -0.42 36.10
C THR A 19 5.29 0.71 35.50
N LEU A 20 5.57 1.96 35.87
CA LEU A 20 4.88 3.14 35.32
C LEU A 20 5.34 3.46 33.89
N ALA A 21 6.62 3.26 33.56
CA ALA A 21 7.13 3.43 32.21
C ALA A 21 6.57 2.36 31.24
N LEU A 22 6.49 1.11 31.69
CA LEU A 22 5.86 0.02 30.91
C LEU A 22 4.34 0.23 30.76
N ALA A 23 3.66 0.78 31.78
CA ALA A 23 2.25 1.09 31.71
C ALA A 23 1.94 2.24 30.73
N ASN A 24 2.78 3.27 30.65
CA ASN A 24 2.62 4.36 29.67
C ASN A 24 2.84 3.87 28.23
N LEU A 25 3.83 3.02 27.98
CA LEU A 25 4.04 2.42 26.66
C LEU A 25 2.86 1.52 26.24
N ASN A 26 2.30 0.74 27.18
CA ASN A 26 1.15 -0.13 26.90
C ASN A 26 -0.17 0.65 26.70
N LEU A 27 -0.28 1.85 27.29
CA LEU A 27 -1.40 2.75 27.03
C LEU A 27 -1.29 3.43 25.66
N GLU A 28 -0.08 3.82 25.24
CA GLU A 28 0.15 4.39 23.90
C GLU A 28 -0.13 3.35 22.80
N VAL A 29 0.24 2.08 22.99
CA VAL A 29 -0.07 0.99 22.04
C VAL A 29 -1.58 0.72 21.89
N ASN A 30 -2.40 0.99 22.92
CA ASN A 30 -3.86 0.86 22.86
C ASN A 30 -4.60 2.13 22.39
N LEU A 31 -3.91 3.25 22.23
CA LEU A 31 -4.46 4.44 21.55
C LEU A 31 -4.28 4.35 20.02
N PHE A 32 -3.30 3.57 19.54
CA PHE A 32 -3.05 3.29 18.11
C PHE A 32 -3.79 2.07 17.54
N THR A 33 -4.67 1.44 18.32
CA THR A 33 -5.70 0.47 17.87
C THR A 33 -7.06 1.14 17.60
N LYS A 34 -7.16 2.47 17.69
CA LYS A 34 -8.34 3.22 17.26
C LYS A 34 -8.45 3.09 15.74
N ARG A 35 -9.37 2.23 15.27
CA ARG A 35 -9.75 2.11 13.85
C ARG A 35 -9.83 3.51 13.26
N VAL A 36 -8.88 3.87 12.40
CA VAL A 36 -8.91 5.18 11.76
C VAL A 36 -10.08 5.14 10.81
N THR A 37 -11.04 6.03 11.02
CA THR A 37 -12.15 6.18 10.09
C THR A 37 -11.55 6.53 8.72
N PRO A 38 -11.76 5.69 7.70
CA PRO A 38 -11.18 5.95 6.39
C PRO A 38 -11.77 7.26 5.83
N PRO A 39 -11.02 8.02 5.02
CA PRO A 39 -11.56 9.22 4.40
C PRO A 39 -12.80 8.88 3.58
N VAL A 40 -13.79 9.79 3.58
CA VAL A 40 -15.10 9.56 2.95
C VAL A 40 -14.99 9.20 1.46
N GLU A 41 -13.93 9.69 0.81
CA GLU A 41 -13.63 9.39 -0.59
C GLU A 41 -13.36 7.91 -0.85
N TYR A 42 -12.94 7.14 0.16
CA TYR A 42 -12.65 5.70 0.03
C TYR A 42 -13.85 4.82 0.36
N GLN A 43 -14.97 5.39 0.82
CA GLN A 43 -16.11 4.61 1.31
C GLN A 43 -16.64 3.60 0.26
N GLY A 44 -16.63 3.98 -1.02
CA GLY A 44 -17.07 3.11 -2.11
C GLY A 44 -16.19 1.87 -2.30
N VAL A 45 -14.89 1.95 -1.94
CA VAL A 45 -13.98 0.79 -1.92
C VAL A 45 -14.44 -0.22 -0.87
N GLY A 46 -14.60 0.22 0.39
CA GLY A 46 -14.98 -0.67 1.49
C GLY A 46 -16.37 -1.27 1.33
N GLN A 47 -17.32 -0.52 0.76
CA GLN A 47 -18.69 -0.99 0.52
C GLN A 47 -18.79 -2.12 -0.53
N HIS A 48 -17.87 -2.14 -1.50
CA HIS A 48 -17.91 -3.07 -2.63
C HIS A 48 -16.82 -4.16 -2.56
N LEU A 49 -16.00 -4.14 -1.52
CA LEU A 49 -15.00 -5.17 -1.28
C LEU A 49 -15.69 -6.47 -0.82
N ALA A 50 -15.20 -7.61 -1.31
CA ALA A 50 -15.67 -8.91 -0.84
C ALA A 50 -15.49 -9.04 0.68
N GLN A 51 -16.45 -9.66 1.37
CA GLN A 51 -16.48 -9.69 2.84
C GLN A 51 -15.20 -10.26 3.47
N TRP A 52 -14.62 -11.31 2.88
CA TRP A 52 -13.37 -11.88 3.38
C TRP A 52 -12.17 -10.93 3.17
N ARG A 53 -12.12 -10.21 2.04
CA ARG A 53 -11.10 -9.17 1.78
C ARG A 53 -11.26 -7.99 2.72
N LEU A 54 -12.49 -7.60 3.02
CA LEU A 54 -12.77 -6.56 3.99
C LEU A 54 -12.24 -6.95 5.38
N LYS A 55 -12.47 -8.20 5.79
CA LYS A 55 -11.92 -8.74 7.04
C LYS A 55 -10.40 -8.79 7.03
N GLU A 56 -9.78 -9.30 5.96
CA GLU A 56 -8.30 -9.33 5.81
C GLU A 56 -7.69 -7.91 5.83
N ALA A 57 -8.35 -6.94 5.20
CA ALA A 57 -7.89 -5.55 5.17
C ALA A 57 -8.02 -4.85 6.53
N GLN A 58 -8.93 -5.29 7.40
CA GLN A 58 -9.18 -4.69 8.71
C GLN A 58 -8.38 -5.37 9.81
N ASP A 59 -8.34 -6.70 9.82
CA ASP A 59 -7.81 -7.49 10.94
C ASP A 59 -6.59 -8.35 10.53
N GLY A 60 -6.24 -8.35 9.24
CA GLY A 60 -5.21 -9.21 8.68
C GLY A 60 -3.81 -8.59 8.59
N THR A 61 -2.95 -9.30 7.87
CA THR A 61 -1.53 -8.94 7.69
C THR A 61 -1.35 -7.63 6.92
N GLN A 62 -2.27 -7.36 6.00
CA GLN A 62 -2.27 -6.13 5.21
C GLN A 62 -2.55 -4.90 6.08
N ASN A 63 -3.42 -5.01 7.09
CA ASN A 63 -3.67 -3.93 8.04
C ASN A 63 -2.41 -3.59 8.85
N THR A 64 -1.81 -4.63 9.43
CA THR A 64 -0.59 -4.49 10.24
C THR A 64 0.54 -3.87 9.41
N THR A 65 0.72 -4.34 8.17
CA THR A 65 1.75 -3.83 7.25
C THR A 65 1.48 -2.37 6.89
N ALA A 66 0.25 -2.01 6.54
CA ALA A 66 -0.13 -0.64 6.21
C ALA A 66 0.08 0.33 7.39
N ARG A 67 -0.25 -0.10 8.61
CA ARG A 67 -0.01 0.71 9.82
C ARG A 67 1.47 0.94 10.08
N LYS A 68 2.29 -0.11 10.03
CA LYS A 68 3.74 0.00 10.19
C LYS A 68 4.37 0.91 9.14
N LEU A 69 3.96 0.79 7.88
CA LEU A 69 4.40 1.68 6.81
C LEU A 69 3.91 3.13 7.04
N GLY A 70 2.69 3.32 7.51
CA GLY A 70 2.16 4.64 7.83
C GLY A 70 2.92 5.33 8.97
N ILE A 71 3.42 4.58 9.95
CA ILE A 71 4.30 5.10 11.01
C ILE A 71 5.68 5.43 10.42
N LEU A 72 6.29 4.47 9.73
CA LEU A 72 7.65 4.56 9.20
C LEU A 72 7.88 5.76 8.27
N PHE A 73 6.86 6.18 7.52
CA PHE A 73 6.97 7.27 6.55
C PHE A 73 6.28 8.57 6.98
N ARG A 74 5.64 8.62 8.16
CA ARG A 74 4.80 9.76 8.58
C ARG A 74 5.54 11.10 8.55
N GLU A 75 6.80 11.11 8.95
CA GLU A 75 7.59 12.34 9.12
C GLU A 75 8.16 12.87 7.81
N VAL A 76 8.31 12.02 6.78
CA VAL A 76 8.93 12.42 5.50
C VAL A 76 7.93 12.71 4.39
N LEU A 77 6.70 12.20 4.51
CA LEU A 77 5.70 12.34 3.47
C LEU A 77 5.08 13.74 3.48
N PRO A 78 5.03 14.44 2.33
CA PRO A 78 4.41 15.75 2.26
C PRO A 78 2.90 15.65 2.47
N THR A 79 2.29 16.72 2.98
CA THR A 79 0.83 16.82 3.06
C THR A 79 0.23 16.96 1.66
N THR A 80 -0.54 15.94 1.22
CA THR A 80 -1.11 15.87 -0.14
C THR A 80 -2.62 15.61 -0.16
N PRO A 81 -3.44 16.46 0.48
CA PRO A 81 -4.87 16.20 0.66
C PRO A 81 -5.63 16.09 -0.67
N ALA A 82 -5.27 16.91 -1.66
CA ALA A 82 -5.88 16.87 -3.00
C ALA A 82 -5.60 15.54 -3.72
N LEU A 83 -4.38 15.00 -3.58
CA LEU A 83 -4.00 13.71 -4.17
C LEU A 83 -4.76 12.57 -3.50
N ILE A 84 -4.82 12.56 -2.16
CA ILE A 84 -5.54 11.54 -1.38
C ILE A 84 -7.02 11.56 -1.73
N LYS A 85 -7.63 12.75 -1.80
CA LYS A 85 -9.01 12.93 -2.23
C LYS A 85 -9.24 12.37 -3.63
N ALA A 86 -8.46 12.80 -4.61
CA ALA A 86 -8.61 12.37 -6.00
C ALA A 86 -8.38 10.86 -6.16
N TYR A 87 -7.44 10.29 -5.40
CA TYR A 87 -7.18 8.86 -5.41
C TYR A 87 -8.36 8.08 -4.82
N GLY A 88 -8.85 8.48 -3.65
CA GLY A 88 -10.01 7.88 -3.00
C GLY A 88 -11.24 7.90 -3.88
N THR A 89 -11.60 9.07 -4.43
CA THR A 89 -12.77 9.21 -5.31
C THR A 89 -12.65 8.27 -6.51
N ARG A 90 -11.49 8.24 -7.18
CA ARG A 90 -11.27 7.35 -8.32
C ARG A 90 -11.35 5.88 -7.92
N ALA A 91 -10.77 5.51 -6.78
CA ALA A 91 -10.80 4.15 -6.30
C ALA A 91 -12.21 3.69 -5.93
N SER A 92 -13.01 4.57 -5.32
CA SER A 92 -14.42 4.32 -5.01
C SER A 92 -15.27 4.19 -6.28
N ASP A 93 -15.03 5.00 -7.30
CA ASP A 93 -15.69 4.86 -8.60
C ASP A 93 -15.37 3.51 -9.25
N ILE A 94 -14.10 3.09 -9.23
CA ILE A 94 -13.66 1.77 -9.72
C ILE A 94 -14.35 0.68 -8.91
N GLY A 95 -14.28 0.75 -7.58
CA GLY A 95 -14.87 -0.23 -6.67
C GLY A 95 -16.39 -0.37 -6.84
N SER A 96 -17.08 0.72 -7.15
CA SER A 96 -18.54 0.71 -7.32
C SER A 96 -18.99 0.21 -8.71
N SER A 97 -18.05 0.04 -9.65
CA SER A 97 -18.39 -0.42 -11.00
C SER A 97 -18.73 -1.92 -11.03
N ALA A 98 -19.78 -2.26 -11.78
CA ALA A 98 -20.20 -3.66 -11.94
C ALA A 98 -19.19 -4.53 -12.69
N ARG A 99 -18.28 -3.91 -13.47
CA ARG A 99 -17.21 -4.64 -14.17
C ARG A 99 -16.05 -4.97 -13.23
N ALA A 100 -15.66 -4.06 -12.34
CA ALA A 100 -14.64 -4.36 -11.32
C ALA A 100 -15.16 -5.29 -10.21
N ASN A 101 -16.42 -5.12 -9.80
CA ASN A 101 -17.05 -5.89 -8.73
C ASN A 101 -18.43 -6.39 -9.19
N PRO A 102 -18.48 -7.46 -10.00
CA PRO A 102 -19.74 -7.99 -10.49
C PRO A 102 -20.53 -8.63 -9.35
N LYS A 103 -21.78 -8.19 -9.20
CA LYS A 103 -22.73 -8.74 -8.24
C LYS A 103 -23.40 -9.97 -8.85
N GLY A 104 -22.74 -11.12 -8.80
CA GLY A 104 -23.38 -12.39 -9.16
C GLY A 104 -23.98 -13.06 -7.94
N ASN A 105 -25.05 -13.83 -8.18
CA ASN A 105 -25.56 -14.78 -7.20
C ASN A 105 -24.65 -16.02 -7.15
N SER A 106 -24.71 -16.82 -6.08
CA SER A 106 -23.94 -18.07 -5.95
C SER A 106 -24.13 -19.04 -7.13
N PHE A 107 -25.22 -18.88 -7.90
CA PHE A 107 -25.52 -19.66 -9.10
C PHE A 107 -24.62 -19.31 -10.30
N SER A 108 -24.22 -18.05 -10.47
CA SER A 108 -23.43 -17.59 -11.63
C SER A 108 -21.93 -17.82 -11.48
N TYR A 109 -21.45 -17.98 -10.24
CA TYR A 109 -20.02 -18.08 -9.92
C TYR A 109 -19.63 -19.30 -9.08
N GLY A 110 -20.62 -20.13 -8.73
CA GLY A 110 -20.42 -21.37 -8.00
C GLY A 110 -19.63 -21.17 -6.70
N PRO A 111 -18.69 -22.07 -6.35
CA PRO A 111 -17.96 -22.03 -5.09
C PRO A 111 -16.99 -20.84 -4.96
N PHE A 112 -16.81 -20.04 -6.02
CA PHE A 112 -15.92 -18.89 -6.03
C PHE A 112 -16.64 -17.55 -5.94
N GLY A 113 -17.97 -17.53 -5.77
CA GLY A 113 -18.76 -16.30 -5.69
C GLY A 113 -18.19 -15.27 -4.70
N ASP A 114 -17.75 -15.73 -3.53
CA ASP A 114 -17.18 -14.86 -2.49
C ASP A 114 -15.77 -14.35 -2.81
N ARG A 115 -15.08 -14.93 -3.80
CA ARG A 115 -13.71 -14.56 -4.21
C ARG A 115 -13.67 -13.57 -5.38
N ILE A 116 -14.83 -13.20 -5.91
CA ILE A 116 -14.93 -12.35 -7.09
C ILE A 116 -14.88 -10.88 -6.71
N GLY A 117 -14.27 -10.09 -7.60
CA GLY A 117 -14.17 -8.65 -7.49
C GLY A 117 -12.73 -8.15 -7.45
N ALA A 118 -12.62 -6.83 -7.41
CA ALA A 118 -11.37 -6.11 -7.37
C ALA A 118 -10.59 -6.40 -6.09
N ASP A 119 -9.28 -6.59 -6.21
CA ASP A 119 -8.41 -6.68 -5.04
C ASP A 119 -8.01 -5.29 -4.57
N ALA A 120 -8.84 -4.69 -3.72
CA ALA A 120 -8.54 -3.44 -3.05
C ALA A 120 -8.17 -3.65 -1.57
N THR A 121 -7.72 -4.85 -1.21
CA THR A 121 -7.44 -5.24 0.19
C THR A 121 -6.37 -4.34 0.82
N ALA A 122 -5.21 -4.22 0.18
CA ALA A 122 -4.12 -3.36 0.65
C ALA A 122 -4.50 -1.86 0.61
N LEU A 123 -5.33 -1.46 -0.35
CA LEU A 123 -5.83 -0.09 -0.46
C LEU A 123 -6.76 0.26 0.72
N TRP A 124 -7.69 -0.62 1.05
CA TRP A 124 -8.60 -0.43 2.18
C TRP A 124 -7.87 -0.50 3.52
N ALA A 125 -6.89 -1.40 3.64
CA ALA A 125 -5.99 -1.46 4.80
C ALA A 125 -5.23 -0.14 4.98
N ALA A 126 -4.71 0.43 3.90
CA ALA A 126 -4.07 1.75 3.93
C ALA A 126 -5.05 2.87 4.31
N ALA A 127 -6.25 2.89 3.74
CA ALA A 127 -7.27 3.90 4.04
C ALA A 127 -7.68 3.90 5.53
N THR A 128 -7.73 2.72 6.16
CA THR A 128 -8.03 2.54 7.58
C THR A 128 -6.80 2.62 8.50
N SER A 129 -5.61 2.85 7.93
CA SER A 129 -4.35 3.06 8.66
C SER A 129 -3.87 4.52 8.65
N GLY A 130 -4.54 5.39 7.88
CA GLY A 130 -4.29 6.83 7.85
C GLY A 130 -3.58 7.34 6.59
N HIS A 131 -3.48 8.67 6.47
CA HIS A 131 -3.02 9.36 5.26
C HIS A 131 -1.62 8.91 4.79
N ALA A 132 -0.66 8.76 5.72
CA ALA A 132 0.68 8.29 5.39
C ALA A 132 0.66 6.88 4.77
N ALA A 133 -0.18 5.98 5.28
CA ALA A 133 -0.33 4.64 4.73
C ALA A 133 -0.94 4.66 3.31
N ILE A 134 -1.92 5.54 3.06
CA ILE A 134 -2.49 5.76 1.71
C ILE A 134 -1.40 6.21 0.73
N GLN A 135 -0.54 7.15 1.15
CA GLN A 135 0.57 7.64 0.33
C GLN A 135 1.61 6.55 0.07
N CYS A 136 1.93 5.72 1.07
CA CYS A 136 2.79 4.54 0.88
C CYS A 136 2.19 3.55 -0.13
N HIS A 137 0.88 3.28 -0.06
CA HIS A 137 0.20 2.45 -1.05
C HIS A 137 0.29 3.03 -2.47
N LEU A 138 0.13 4.36 -2.62
CA LEU A 138 0.31 5.03 -3.90
C LEU A 138 1.73 4.91 -4.44
N LEU A 139 2.75 5.08 -3.57
CA LEU A 139 4.15 4.90 -3.94
C LEU A 139 4.43 3.47 -4.41
N ALA A 140 3.94 2.47 -3.67
CA ALA A 140 4.05 1.08 -4.07
C ALA A 140 3.34 0.79 -5.41
N CYS A 141 2.18 1.40 -5.66
CA CYS A 141 1.51 1.33 -6.97
C CYS A 141 2.35 1.97 -8.08
N MET A 142 3.04 3.09 -7.83
CA MET A 142 3.92 3.69 -8.84
C MET A 142 5.09 2.76 -9.17
N LEU A 143 5.75 2.19 -8.16
CA LEU A 143 6.84 1.22 -8.37
C LEU A 143 6.36 -0.02 -9.13
N ALA A 144 5.22 -0.59 -8.72
CA ALA A 144 4.61 -1.74 -9.37
C ALA A 144 4.24 -1.50 -10.85
N ARG A 145 3.96 -0.24 -11.22
CA ARG A 145 3.69 0.14 -12.61
C ARG A 145 4.96 0.36 -13.42
N MET A 146 5.96 1.01 -12.82
CA MET A 146 7.18 1.42 -13.54
C MET A 146 8.15 0.27 -13.80
N ARG A 147 8.18 -0.74 -12.92
CA ARG A 147 9.13 -1.86 -12.96
C ARG A 147 8.44 -3.20 -13.11
N ASP A 148 9.21 -4.26 -13.36
CA ASP A 148 8.72 -5.63 -13.28
C ASP A 148 8.58 -6.08 -11.81
N ALA A 149 8.02 -7.27 -11.58
CA ALA A 149 7.67 -7.72 -10.23
C ALA A 149 8.89 -7.85 -9.28
N PRO A 150 10.00 -8.50 -9.66
CA PRO A 150 11.16 -8.60 -8.80
C PRO A 150 11.82 -7.23 -8.56
N GLU A 151 12.01 -6.39 -9.59
CA GLU A 151 12.66 -5.09 -9.41
C GLU A 151 11.81 -4.14 -8.55
N ALA A 152 10.48 -4.11 -8.75
CA ALA A 152 9.58 -3.32 -7.91
C ALA A 152 9.65 -3.75 -6.43
N THR A 153 9.79 -5.05 -6.18
CA THR A 153 9.93 -5.60 -4.81
C THR A 153 11.27 -5.18 -4.22
N SER A 154 12.38 -5.38 -4.93
CA SER A 154 13.71 -4.99 -4.45
C SER A 154 13.82 -3.49 -4.17
N LEU A 155 13.28 -2.63 -5.05
CA LEU A 155 13.25 -1.18 -4.81
C LEU A 155 12.40 -0.83 -3.59
N TRP A 156 11.24 -1.47 -3.44
CA TRP A 156 10.38 -1.24 -2.27
C TRP A 156 11.06 -1.65 -0.97
N GLU A 157 11.70 -2.82 -0.95
CA GLU A 157 12.49 -3.30 0.19
C GLU A 157 13.64 -2.36 0.54
N GLU A 158 14.34 -1.85 -0.48
CA GLU A 158 15.43 -0.90 -0.29
C GLU A 158 14.93 0.42 0.33
N ILE A 159 13.83 0.98 -0.18
CA ILE A 159 13.24 2.22 0.35
C ILE A 159 12.83 2.02 1.82
N VAL A 160 12.13 0.93 2.13
CA VAL A 160 11.70 0.60 3.50
C VAL A 160 12.90 0.39 4.41
N THR A 161 13.91 -0.36 3.97
CA THR A 161 15.13 -0.64 4.75
C THR A 161 15.91 0.64 5.05
N ARG A 162 16.06 1.53 4.06
CA ARG A 162 16.72 2.82 4.26
C ARG A 162 15.96 3.69 5.27
N ARG A 163 14.62 3.75 5.18
CA ARG A 163 13.82 4.49 6.17
C ARG A 163 13.94 3.92 7.57
N LYS A 164 13.96 2.59 7.72
CA LYS A 164 14.17 1.95 9.04
C LYS A 164 15.49 2.38 9.68
N ARG A 165 16.57 2.45 8.89
CA ARG A 165 17.89 2.92 9.36
C ARG A 165 17.89 4.38 9.81
N GLU A 166 17.13 5.23 9.13
CA GLU A 166 17.02 6.66 9.49
C GLU A 166 16.30 6.88 10.83
N ILE A 167 15.41 5.96 11.22
CA ILE A 167 14.51 6.11 12.37
C ILE A 167 14.71 4.94 13.37
N GLU A 168 15.93 4.40 13.46
CA GLU A 168 16.31 3.18 14.22
C GLU A 168 15.64 3.08 15.60
N ALA A 169 15.57 4.19 16.34
CA ALA A 169 14.98 4.23 17.68
C ALA A 169 13.46 4.03 17.74
N GLN A 170 12.69 4.47 16.72
CA GLN A 170 11.22 4.36 16.75
C GLN A 170 10.71 2.98 16.28
N PHE A 171 11.51 2.26 15.48
CA PHE A 171 11.06 1.04 14.83
C PHE A 171 11.43 -0.25 15.59
N GLU A 172 12.49 -0.23 16.41
CA GLU A 172 12.81 -1.31 17.35
C GLU A 172 11.60 -1.68 18.24
N ALA A 173 10.77 -0.70 18.60
CA ALA A 173 9.57 -0.90 19.43
C ALA A 173 8.35 -1.45 18.67
N GLU A 174 8.19 -1.12 17.39
CA GLU A 174 6.98 -1.45 16.58
C GLU A 174 7.08 -2.81 15.86
N GLY A 175 8.29 -3.41 15.88
CA GLY A 175 8.60 -4.70 15.31
C GLY A 175 8.74 -4.70 13.79
N ASP A 176 9.49 -5.67 13.25
CA ASP A 176 9.93 -5.63 11.86
C ASP A 176 8.81 -5.80 10.80
N ILE A 177 9.03 -5.23 9.60
CA ILE A 177 8.24 -5.53 8.39
C ILE A 177 9.04 -6.58 7.61
N THR A 178 8.49 -7.78 7.51
CA THR A 178 9.15 -8.91 6.85
C THR A 178 9.24 -8.75 5.33
N THR A 179 10.23 -9.40 4.72
CA THR A 179 10.39 -9.50 3.26
C THR A 179 9.11 -9.98 2.56
N ASP A 180 8.44 -10.99 3.13
CA ASP A 180 7.18 -11.49 2.56
C ASP A 180 6.06 -10.44 2.61
N SER A 181 6.02 -9.60 3.65
CA SER A 181 5.07 -8.48 3.72
C SER A 181 5.37 -7.43 2.65
N MET A 182 6.66 -7.16 2.37
CA MET A 182 7.09 -6.21 1.33
C MET A 182 6.73 -6.72 -0.08
N ARG A 183 6.95 -8.01 -0.34
CA ARG A 183 6.50 -8.67 -1.59
C ARG A 183 4.99 -8.62 -1.74
N ALA A 184 4.25 -8.93 -0.67
CA ALA A 184 2.80 -8.90 -0.68
C ALA A 184 2.26 -7.51 -1.03
N VAL A 185 2.85 -6.42 -0.51
CA VAL A 185 2.43 -5.05 -0.85
C VAL A 185 2.50 -4.80 -2.36
N VAL A 186 3.61 -5.18 -3.01
CA VAL A 186 3.77 -5.00 -4.46
C VAL A 186 2.77 -5.87 -5.24
N GLU A 187 2.54 -7.11 -4.80
CA GLU A 187 1.57 -8.02 -5.42
C GLU A 187 0.13 -7.47 -5.35
N HIS A 188 -0.31 -7.02 -4.18
CA HIS A 188 -1.64 -6.42 -4.02
C HIS A 188 -1.78 -5.14 -4.85
N CYS A 189 -0.73 -4.31 -4.90
CA CYS A 189 -0.71 -3.14 -5.77
C CYS A 189 -0.89 -3.54 -7.25
N ARG A 190 -0.17 -4.55 -7.75
CA ARG A 190 -0.35 -5.04 -9.13
C ARG A 190 -1.76 -5.57 -9.38
N SER A 191 -2.31 -6.32 -8.44
CA SER A 191 -3.67 -6.86 -8.52
C SER A 191 -4.70 -5.74 -8.64
N TRP A 192 -4.59 -4.72 -7.77
CA TRP A 192 -5.40 -3.51 -7.82
C TRP A 192 -5.25 -2.76 -9.16
N LEU A 193 -4.00 -2.56 -9.61
CA LEU A 193 -3.72 -1.81 -10.84
C LEU A 193 -4.28 -2.48 -12.08
N ARG A 194 -4.26 -3.82 -12.18
CA ARG A 194 -4.89 -4.54 -13.31
C ARG A 194 -6.36 -4.18 -13.45
N VAL A 195 -7.09 -4.14 -12.33
CA VAL A 195 -8.50 -3.76 -12.32
C VAL A 195 -8.64 -2.28 -12.64
N ALA A 196 -7.88 -1.41 -11.97
CA ALA A 196 -7.96 0.03 -12.18
C ALA A 196 -7.67 0.45 -13.63
N ASP A 197 -6.65 -0.15 -14.25
CA ASP A 197 -6.23 0.11 -15.63
C ASP A 197 -7.29 -0.41 -16.62
N SER A 198 -7.83 -1.61 -16.39
CA SER A 198 -8.96 -2.09 -17.21
C SER A 198 -10.20 -1.20 -17.07
N GLU A 199 -10.47 -0.69 -15.86
CA GLU A 199 -11.59 0.21 -15.61
C GLU A 199 -11.44 1.55 -16.30
N LYS A 200 -10.22 2.10 -16.29
CA LYS A 200 -9.91 3.45 -16.78
C LYS A 200 -9.18 3.46 -18.12
N ALA A 201 -9.20 2.36 -18.87
CA ALA A 201 -8.47 2.20 -20.13
C ALA A 201 -8.75 3.34 -21.14
N THR A 202 -10.02 3.73 -21.29
CA THR A 202 -10.40 4.82 -22.20
C THR A 202 -9.85 6.17 -21.73
N GLN A 203 -9.94 6.47 -20.44
CA GLN A 203 -9.41 7.71 -19.85
C GLN A 203 -7.88 7.75 -19.96
N GLN A 204 -7.21 6.62 -19.72
CA GLN A 204 -5.76 6.49 -19.89
C GLN A 204 -5.34 6.68 -21.35
N THR A 205 -6.08 6.10 -22.29
CA THR A 205 -5.82 6.27 -23.72
C THR A 205 -5.98 7.74 -24.14
N LYS A 206 -7.05 8.41 -23.69
CA LYS A 206 -7.26 9.84 -23.95
C LYS A 206 -6.14 10.69 -23.36
N LEU A 207 -5.73 10.42 -22.12
CA LEU A 207 -4.62 11.12 -21.47
C LEU A 207 -3.31 10.92 -22.24
N ARG A 208 -3.01 9.68 -22.64
CA ARG A 208 -1.84 9.35 -23.45
C ARG A 208 -1.81 10.15 -24.74
N LEU A 209 -2.91 10.14 -25.49
CA LEU A 209 -3.01 10.91 -26.74
C LEU A 209 -2.76 12.41 -26.50
N ILE A 210 -3.29 12.98 -25.43
CA ILE A 210 -3.04 14.39 -25.10
C ILE A 210 -1.55 14.62 -24.79
N VAL A 211 -0.93 13.77 -23.98
CA VAL A 211 0.50 13.86 -23.63
C VAL A 211 1.39 13.74 -24.87
N ASP A 212 1.07 12.79 -25.76
CA ASP A 212 1.79 12.55 -27.01
C ASP A 212 1.67 13.74 -27.97
N ASN A 213 0.47 14.32 -28.09
CA ASN A 213 0.23 15.49 -28.96
C ASN A 213 0.85 16.80 -28.42
N LEU A 214 1.17 16.87 -27.12
CA LEU A 214 1.74 18.06 -26.49
C LEU A 214 3.28 18.02 -26.38
N ASP A 215 3.95 17.04 -27.01
CA ASP A 215 5.41 16.82 -26.89
C ASP A 215 5.91 16.70 -25.44
N LEU A 216 5.03 16.33 -24.51
CA LEU A 216 5.37 16.05 -23.11
C LEU A 216 6.02 14.66 -22.93
N SER A 217 6.33 13.98 -24.04
CA SER A 217 6.85 12.61 -24.11
C SER A 217 8.14 12.38 -23.31
N LYS A 218 8.91 13.44 -23.05
CA LYS A 218 10.17 13.41 -22.26
C LYS A 218 9.97 13.55 -20.74
N SER A 219 8.74 13.71 -20.25
CA SER A 219 8.43 13.84 -18.82
C SER A 219 8.25 12.46 -18.15
N PRO A 220 8.63 12.26 -16.87
CA PRO A 220 8.37 11.01 -16.13
C PRO A 220 6.89 10.60 -16.07
N VAL A 221 5.97 11.52 -16.39
CA VAL A 221 4.53 11.23 -16.57
C VAL A 221 4.27 10.24 -17.71
N SER A 222 5.11 10.21 -18.76
CA SER A 222 4.93 9.29 -19.89
C SER A 222 5.07 7.82 -19.47
N LEU A 223 5.98 7.53 -18.53
CA LEU A 223 6.20 6.18 -17.98
C LEU A 223 5.01 5.68 -17.14
N LEU A 224 4.24 6.59 -16.53
CA LEU A 224 3.05 6.24 -15.74
C LEU A 224 1.80 6.04 -16.61
N VAL A 225 1.82 6.53 -17.85
CA VAL A 225 0.71 6.44 -18.80
C VAL A 225 0.94 5.32 -19.85
N ALA A 226 2.16 4.78 -19.92
CA ALA A 226 2.48 3.63 -20.75
C ALA A 226 1.67 2.39 -20.32
N SER A 227 1.00 1.77 -21.29
CA SER A 227 0.21 0.55 -21.05
C SER A 227 1.14 -0.61 -20.68
N PRO A 228 0.73 -1.55 -19.80
CA PRO A 228 1.45 -2.81 -19.66
C PRO A 228 1.50 -3.48 -21.05
N GLY A 229 2.71 -3.66 -21.58
CA GLY A 229 2.96 -4.20 -22.92
C GLY A 229 3.50 -3.20 -23.95
N THR A 230 3.63 -1.91 -23.63
CA THR A 230 4.38 -0.96 -24.47
C THR A 230 5.67 -0.58 -23.77
N SER A 231 6.69 -1.42 -23.90
CA SER A 231 8.06 -1.03 -23.55
C SER A 231 8.46 0.19 -24.41
N PRO A 232 8.93 1.30 -23.84
CA PRO A 232 9.47 2.43 -24.61
C PRO A 232 10.79 2.12 -25.32
N LEU A 233 11.34 0.90 -25.16
CA LEU A 233 12.68 0.51 -25.61
C LEU A 233 12.73 -0.15 -27.01
N LEU A 234 11.70 0.00 -27.85
CA LEU A 234 11.72 -0.49 -29.25
C LEU A 234 11.31 0.57 -30.28
N ARG A 235 11.82 1.79 -30.14
CA ARG A 235 11.89 2.76 -31.25
C ARG A 235 13.22 3.51 -31.23
N PHE A 236 14.32 2.81 -31.48
CA PHE A 236 15.56 3.41 -31.96
C PHE A 236 16.24 2.48 -32.96
N ALA A 237 15.82 2.63 -34.22
CA ALA A 237 16.57 2.47 -35.46
C ALA A 237 15.62 3.09 -36.51
N GLY A 238 15.73 4.36 -36.93
CA GLY A 238 16.94 5.00 -37.48
C GLY A 238 17.22 4.30 -38.81
N ASP A 239 16.44 4.54 -39.87
CA ASP A 239 16.71 5.60 -40.85
C ASP A 239 18.01 6.37 -40.60
N GLN A 240 19.06 5.95 -41.31
CA GLN A 240 20.08 6.82 -41.88
C GLN A 240 20.86 6.07 -42.98
N ASP A 241 20.73 6.64 -44.17
CA ASP A 241 21.76 6.85 -45.19
C ASP A 241 22.16 5.68 -46.13
N GLU A 242 21.64 5.82 -47.35
CA GLU A 242 22.38 5.96 -48.60
C GLU A 242 23.54 4.99 -48.93
N LEU A 243 23.34 4.34 -50.09
CA LEU A 243 24.33 4.03 -51.13
C LEU A 243 25.37 2.94 -50.77
N ASP A 244 25.17 1.74 -51.34
CA ASP A 244 26.12 1.27 -52.34
C ASP A 244 25.54 0.20 -53.28
N GLU A 245 25.96 0.39 -54.53
CA GLU A 245 25.78 -0.37 -55.75
C GLU A 245 26.13 -1.88 -55.68
N ILE A 246 25.49 -2.64 -56.56
CA ILE A 246 26.04 -3.77 -57.35
C ILE A 246 26.56 -4.99 -56.55
N VAL A 247 25.78 -6.08 -56.54
CA VAL A 247 25.97 -7.37 -57.27
C VAL A 247 24.75 -8.26 -56.99
#